data_AF-A0AAW3HWY7-F1
#
_entry.id   AF-A0AAW3HWY7-F1
#
_cell.length_a   1.000
_cell.length_b   1.000
_cell.length_c   1.000
_cell.angle_alpha   90.00
_cell.angle_beta   90.00
_cell.angle_gamma   90.00
#
_symmetry.space_group_name_H-M   'P 1'
#
loop_
_entity.id
_entity.type
_entity.pdbx_description
1 polymer ?
#
loop_
_entity_poly.entity_id
_entity_poly.type
_entity_poly.pdbx_seq_one_letter_code
_entity_poly.pdbx_strand_id
1 'polypeptide(L)'
;MPSNSIKWIVSIVFGLIIGRVGYGVLLPVFMALSPGEQGAALADSNTMIVAGLVVWLVVTVIASVMLARIPNLRRLIGWGCVVLGVALVLTIPATLLTMDAGTQNASAADTRDANTALFFWALIFGLPYVGGGLALTILGTVLVRKNPATKDPVLN
;
A
#
# COMPACT_ATOMS: atom_id res chain seq x y z
N MET A 1 -21.01 2.79 -23.39
CA MET A 1 -20.77 2.66 -21.92
C MET A 1 -19.95 1.40 -21.71
N PRO A 2 -18.84 1.41 -20.95
CA PRO A 2 -18.13 0.16 -20.63
C PRO A 2 -19.10 -0.79 -19.93
N SER A 3 -19.04 -2.09 -20.27
CA SER A 3 -19.94 -3.07 -19.66
C SER A 3 -19.72 -3.11 -18.15
N ASN A 4 -20.78 -3.38 -17.39
CA ASN A 4 -20.70 -3.47 -15.93
C ASN A 4 -19.67 -4.54 -15.50
N SER A 5 -19.46 -5.56 -16.33
CA SER A 5 -18.44 -6.60 -16.17
C SER A 5 -17.01 -6.06 -16.23
N ILE A 6 -16.68 -5.17 -17.18
CA ILE A 6 -15.34 -4.57 -17.28
C ILE A 6 -15.02 -3.76 -16.02
N LYS A 7 -15.99 -3.01 -15.49
CA LYS A 7 -15.82 -2.25 -14.25
C LYS A 7 -15.47 -3.16 -13.08
N TRP A 8 -16.18 -4.28 -12.94
CA TRP A 8 -15.91 -5.26 -11.89
C TRP A 8 -14.54 -5.90 -12.03
N ILE A 9 -14.16 -6.33 -13.24
CA ILE A 9 -12.84 -6.92 -13.51
C ILE A 9 -11.74 -5.94 -13.12
N VAL A 10 -11.82 -4.68 -13.57
CA VAL A 10 -10.81 -3.66 -13.23
C VAL A 10 -10.76 -3.40 -11.73
N SER A 11 -11.91 -3.38 -11.06
CA SER A 11 -11.98 -3.20 -9.61
C SER A 11 -11.37 -4.37 -8.82
N ILE A 12 -11.56 -5.60 -9.28
CA ILE A 12 -10.98 -6.81 -8.69
C ILE A 12 -9.46 -6.78 -8.87
N VAL A 13 -8.98 -6.47 -10.07
CA VAL A 13 -7.54 -6.36 -10.35
C VAL A 13 -6.89 -5.28 -9.46
N PHE A 14 -7.47 -4.08 -9.38
CA PHE A 14 -6.95 -3.05 -8.49
C PHE A 14 -7.03 -3.46 -7.02
N GLY A 15 -8.11 -4.08 -6.57
CA GLY A 15 -8.23 -4.54 -5.19
C GLY A 15 -7.21 -5.62 -4.82
N LEU A 16 -6.88 -6.55 -5.74
CA LEU A 16 -5.84 -7.56 -5.52
C LEU A 16 -4.46 -6.90 -5.33
N ILE A 17 -4.13 -5.94 -6.20
CA ILE A 17 -2.86 -5.22 -6.15
C ILE A 17 -2.79 -4.34 -4.89
N ILE A 18 -3.83 -3.56 -4.60
CA ILE A 18 -3.92 -2.71 -3.40
C ILE A 18 -3.85 -3.57 -2.14
N GLY A 19 -4.54 -4.71 -2.10
CA GLY A 19 -4.45 -5.65 -0.98
C GLY A 19 -3.02 -6.13 -0.79
N ARG A 20 -2.33 -6.53 -1.87
CA ARG A 20 -0.98 -7.08 -1.78
C ARG A 20 0.04 -6.05 -1.28
N VAL A 21 -0.06 -4.81 -1.77
CA VAL A 21 0.78 -3.69 -1.34
C VAL A 21 0.40 -3.27 0.09
N GLY A 22 -0.89 -3.17 0.38
CA GLY A 22 -1.42 -2.81 1.70
C GLY A 22 -0.98 -3.79 2.79
N TYR A 23 -0.91 -5.09 2.49
CA TYR A 23 -0.33 -6.06 3.42
C TYR A 23 1.13 -5.76 3.78
N GLY A 24 1.93 -5.29 2.82
CA GLY A 24 3.32 -4.87 3.06
C GLY A 24 3.45 -3.65 3.99
N VAL A 25 2.42 -2.82 4.08
CA VAL A 25 2.34 -1.69 5.01
C VAL A 25 1.81 -2.15 6.37
N LEU A 26 0.75 -2.96 6.38
CA LEU A 26 0.06 -3.36 7.59
C LEU A 26 0.89 -4.31 8.46
N LEU A 27 1.66 -5.22 7.86
CA LEU A 27 2.42 -6.22 8.61
C LEU A 27 3.47 -5.57 9.55
N PRO A 28 4.36 -4.68 9.09
CA PRO A 28 5.28 -3.97 9.99
C PRO A 28 4.57 -3.16 11.07
N VAL A 29 3.43 -2.55 10.75
CA VAL A 29 2.61 -1.78 11.71
C VAL A 29 2.04 -2.69 12.80
N PHE A 30 1.49 -3.85 12.44
CA PHE A 30 0.97 -4.81 13.42
C PHE A 30 2.08 -5.36 14.33
N MET A 31 3.27 -5.63 13.78
CA MET A 31 4.43 -6.04 14.56
C MET A 31 4.88 -4.96 15.55
N ALA A 32 4.93 -3.70 15.11
CA ALA A 32 5.29 -2.58 15.96
C ALA A 32 4.27 -2.32 17.09
N LEU A 33 2.98 -2.59 16.85
CA LEU A 33 1.90 -2.39 17.82
C LEU A 33 1.71 -3.56 18.80
N SER A 34 2.29 -4.73 18.53
CA SER A 34 2.12 -5.94 19.37
C SER A 34 3.46 -6.47 19.92
N PRO A 35 4.24 -5.67 20.66
CA PRO A 35 5.52 -6.13 21.21
C PRO A 35 5.30 -7.17 22.32
N GLY A 36 6.00 -8.31 22.27
CA GLY A 36 5.97 -9.36 23.32
C GLY A 36 5.41 -10.72 22.86
N GLU A 37 4.78 -11.47 23.78
CA GLU A 37 4.33 -12.87 23.55
C GLU A 37 3.30 -13.03 22.41
N GLN A 38 2.55 -11.98 22.10
CA GLN A 38 1.63 -11.95 20.95
C GLN A 38 2.39 -11.88 19.62
N GLY A 39 3.56 -11.22 19.58
CA GLY A 39 4.49 -11.29 18.45
C GLY A 39 5.13 -12.67 18.30
N ALA A 40 5.33 -13.40 19.40
CA ALA A 40 5.83 -14.78 19.39
C ALA A 40 4.74 -15.79 18.96
N ALA A 41 3.47 -15.57 19.30
CA ALA A 41 2.33 -16.35 18.79
C ALA A 41 2.11 -16.11 17.28
N LEU A 42 2.36 -14.89 16.80
CA LEU A 42 2.45 -14.57 15.37
C LEU A 42 3.72 -15.12 14.70
N ALA A 43 4.70 -15.63 15.46
CA ALA A 43 5.88 -16.30 14.92
C ALA A 43 5.63 -17.79 14.61
N ASP A 44 4.48 -18.35 15.01
CA ASP A 44 4.00 -19.61 14.43
C ASP A 44 3.72 -19.37 12.93
N SER A 45 4.57 -19.97 12.10
CA SER A 45 4.59 -19.71 10.65
C SER A 45 3.23 -19.96 9.99
N ASN A 46 2.50 -20.98 10.45
CA ASN A 46 1.17 -21.28 9.92
C ASN A 46 0.13 -20.21 10.30
N THR A 47 0.11 -19.78 11.57
CA THR A 47 -0.79 -18.72 12.03
C THR A 47 -0.49 -17.38 11.34
N MET A 48 0.78 -17.05 11.12
CA MET A 48 1.21 -15.86 10.39
C MET A 48 0.75 -15.86 8.93
N ILE A 49 0.91 -17.00 8.24
CA ILE A 49 0.48 -17.15 6.84
C ILE A 49 -1.03 -17.00 6.73
N VAL A 50 -1.80 -17.65 7.61
CA VAL A 50 -3.26 -17.58 7.60
C VAL A 50 -3.74 -16.17 7.92
N ALA A 51 -3.22 -15.54 8.97
CA ALA A 51 -3.57 -14.17 9.33
C ALA A 51 -3.24 -13.19 8.20
N GLY A 52 -2.07 -13.35 7.57
CA GLY A 52 -1.67 -12.51 6.43
C GLY A 52 -2.55 -12.68 5.21
N LEU A 53 -2.96 -13.92 4.90
CA LEU A 53 -3.93 -14.20 3.83
C LEU A 53 -5.29 -13.58 4.12
N VAL A 54 -5.78 -13.66 5.36
CA VAL A 54 -7.04 -13.07 5.77
C VAL A 54 -7.00 -11.55 5.63
N VAL A 55 -5.95 -10.89 6.15
CA VAL A 55 -5.78 -9.43 6.02
C VAL A 55 -5.71 -9.03 4.54
N TRP A 56 -4.94 -9.75 3.73
CA TRP A 56 -4.83 -9.51 2.29
C TRP A 56 -6.20 -9.59 1.61
N LEU A 57 -6.95 -10.68 1.82
CA LEU A 57 -8.28 -10.88 1.23
C LEU A 57 -9.27 -9.81 1.68
N VAL A 58 -9.29 -9.46 2.97
CA VAL A 58 -10.19 -8.43 3.51
C VAL A 58 -9.92 -7.09 2.85
N VAL A 59 -8.66 -6.65 2.78
CA VAL A 59 -8.29 -5.38 2.12
C VAL A 59 -8.65 -5.42 0.64
N THR A 60 -8.39 -6.54 -0.05
CA THR A 60 -8.78 -6.72 -1.46
C THR A 60 -10.28 -6.58 -1.66
N VAL A 61 -11.10 -7.26 -0.87
CA VAL A 61 -12.56 -7.19 -0.97
C VAL A 61 -13.04 -5.76 -0.72
N ILE A 62 -12.57 -5.11 0.34
CA ILE A 62 -12.95 -3.72 0.66
C ILE A 62 -12.58 -2.77 -0.49
N ALA A 63 -11.34 -2.83 -0.98
CA ALA A 63 -10.88 -1.99 -2.07
C ALA A 63 -11.68 -2.23 -3.36
N SER A 64 -11.91 -3.49 -3.73
CA SER A 64 -12.69 -3.85 -4.92
C SER A 64 -14.14 -3.39 -4.81
N VAL A 65 -14.78 -3.50 -3.65
CA VAL A 65 -16.16 -3.03 -3.46
C VAL A 65 -16.21 -1.50 -3.53
N MET A 66 -15.28 -0.79 -2.89
CA MET A 66 -15.25 0.67 -2.92
C MET A 66 -15.00 1.22 -4.33
N LEU A 67 -14.06 0.64 -5.07
CA LEU A 67 -13.78 1.06 -6.45
C LEU A 67 -14.96 0.75 -7.39
N ALA A 68 -15.64 -0.39 -7.22
CA ALA A 68 -16.77 -0.78 -8.07
C ALA A 68 -17.98 0.16 -7.95
N ARG A 69 -18.09 0.91 -6.83
CA ARG A 69 -19.11 1.95 -6.64
C ARG A 69 -18.89 3.20 -7.50
N ILE A 70 -17.71 3.38 -8.08
CA ILE A 70 -17.42 4.55 -8.92
C ILE A 70 -18.04 4.34 -10.31
N PRO A 71 -18.96 5.21 -10.76
CA PRO A 71 -19.71 4.98 -12.02
C PRO A 71 -18.85 5.19 -13.27
N ASN A 72 -17.85 6.08 -13.21
CA ASN A 72 -16.96 6.38 -14.34
C ASN A 72 -15.68 5.55 -14.27
N LEU A 73 -15.42 4.71 -15.28
CA LEU A 73 -14.25 3.83 -15.36
C LEU A 73 -12.92 4.60 -15.28
N ARG A 74 -12.81 5.77 -15.90
CA ARG A 74 -11.58 6.59 -15.85
C ARG A 74 -11.32 7.09 -14.43
N ARG A 75 -12.40 7.47 -13.73
CA ARG A 75 -12.31 7.92 -12.33
C ARG A 75 -11.99 6.75 -11.39
N LEU A 76 -12.51 5.55 -11.67
CA LEU A 76 -12.17 4.31 -10.95
C LEU A 76 -10.67 4.02 -11.04
N ILE A 77 -10.12 4.01 -12.26
CA ILE A 77 -8.68 3.80 -12.49
C ILE A 77 -7.88 4.89 -11.77
N GLY A 78 -8.34 6.15 -11.82
CA GLY A 78 -7.71 7.27 -11.13
C GLY A 78 -7.60 7.05 -9.63
N TRP A 79 -8.71 6.68 -8.96
CA TRP A 79 -8.70 6.37 -7.54
C TRP A 79 -7.88 5.12 -7.20
N GLY A 80 -7.91 4.09 -8.05
CA GLY A 80 -7.05 2.92 -7.91
C GLY A 80 -5.57 3.30 -7.91
N CYS A 81 -5.14 4.14 -8.85
CA CYS A 81 -3.76 4.64 -8.90
C CYS A 81 -3.40 5.53 -7.71
N VAL A 82 -4.32 6.37 -7.23
CA VAL A 82 -4.08 7.20 -6.03
C VAL A 82 -3.88 6.34 -4.79
N VAL A 83 -4.80 5.42 -4.52
CA VAL A 83 -4.72 4.56 -3.33
C VAL A 83 -3.48 3.67 -3.39
N LEU A 84 -3.19 3.08 -4.56
CA LEU A 84 -1.99 2.29 -4.77
C LEU A 84 -0.71 3.11 -4.57
N GLY A 85 -0.68 4.32 -5.12
CA GLY A 85 0.46 5.22 -5.02
C GLY A 85 0.74 5.63 -3.57
N VAL A 86 -0.30 5.98 -2.81
CA VAL A 86 -0.18 6.28 -1.38
C VAL A 86 0.29 5.05 -0.60
N ALA A 87 -0.25 3.86 -0.88
CA ALA A 87 0.16 2.64 -0.22
C ALA A 87 1.64 2.32 -0.45
N LEU A 88 2.15 2.51 -1.68
CA LEU A 88 3.57 2.33 -1.99
C LEU A 88 4.48 3.30 -1.23
N VAL A 89 4.08 4.57 -1.11
CA VAL A 89 4.83 5.57 -0.34
C VAL A 89 4.85 5.20 1.14
N LEU A 90 3.72 4.72 1.69
CA LEU A 90 3.60 4.31 3.09
C LEU A 90 4.38 3.03 3.43
N THR A 91 4.72 2.20 2.44
CA THR A 91 5.56 1.02 2.67
C THR A 91 6.91 1.39 3.27
N ILE A 92 7.51 2.50 2.84
CA ILE A 92 8.83 2.93 3.33
C ILE A 92 8.81 3.24 4.83
N PRO A 93 8.01 4.19 5.34
CA PRO A 93 7.96 4.44 6.78
C PRO A 93 7.49 3.22 7.57
N ALA A 94 6.60 2.37 7.02
CA ALA A 94 6.19 1.14 7.68
C ALA A 94 7.36 0.17 7.88
N THR A 95 8.19 -0.06 6.86
CA THR A 95 9.37 -0.94 6.99
C THR A 95 10.43 -0.43 7.96
N LEU A 96 10.51 0.90 8.15
CA LEU A 96 11.39 1.49 9.16
C LEU A 96 10.96 1.16 10.60
N LEU A 97 9.67 0.88 10.85
CA LEU A 97 9.18 0.48 12.18
C LEU A 97 9.75 -0.86 12.65
N THR A 98 10.15 -1.71 11.71
CA THR A 98 10.74 -3.03 11.97
C THR A 98 12.26 -3.03 11.90
N MET A 99 12.89 -1.91 11.53
CA MET A 99 14.35 -1.80 11.59
C MET A 99 14.78 -1.57 13.04
N ASP A 100 15.63 -2.46 13.55
CA ASP A 100 16.25 -2.29 14.86
C ASP A 100 17.27 -1.15 14.81
N ALA A 101 16.81 0.06 15.12
CA ALA A 101 17.66 1.24 15.24
C ALA A 101 18.37 1.32 16.62
N GLY A 102 18.17 0.32 17.49
CA GLY A 102 18.37 0.42 18.93
C GLY A 102 19.66 -0.16 19.50
N THR A 103 20.45 -0.96 18.77
CA THR A 103 21.72 -1.50 19.32
C THR A 103 22.85 -0.48 19.20
N GLN A 104 22.79 0.59 19.99
CA GLN A 104 23.74 1.71 20.00
C GLN A 104 25.11 1.42 20.67
N ASN A 105 25.54 0.15 20.68
CA ASN A 105 26.90 -0.24 21.08
C ASN A 105 27.75 -0.67 19.87
N ALA A 106 27.52 -0.02 18.73
CA ALA A 106 28.22 -0.30 17.47
C ALA A 106 29.52 0.50 17.39
N SER A 107 30.61 -0.12 16.92
CA SER A 107 31.86 0.62 16.68
C SER A 107 31.69 1.66 15.57
N ALA A 108 32.65 2.58 15.42
CA ALA A 108 32.63 3.55 14.33
C ALA A 108 32.65 2.89 12.92
N ALA A 109 33.25 1.69 12.81
CA ALA A 109 33.23 0.90 11.59
C ALA A 109 31.84 0.30 11.32
N ASP A 110 31.21 -0.31 12.34
CA ASP A 110 29.86 -0.89 12.23
C ASP A 110 28.80 0.18 11.87
N THR A 111 28.96 1.38 12.41
CA THR A 111 28.08 2.52 12.08
C THR A 111 28.22 2.93 10.62
N ARG A 112 29.44 2.90 10.06
CA ARG A 112 29.69 3.24 8.66
C ARG A 112 29.09 2.21 7.71
N ASP A 113 29.19 0.93 8.05
CA ASP A 113 28.62 -0.16 7.26
C ASP A 113 27.09 -0.14 7.30
N ALA A 114 26.49 0.10 8.48
CA ALA A 114 25.05 0.27 8.62
C ALA A 114 24.51 1.46 7.81
N ASN A 115 25.21 2.61 7.83
CA ASN A 115 24.83 3.78 7.03
C ASN A 115 24.92 3.50 5.52
N THR A 116 25.96 2.78 5.09
CA THR A 116 26.12 2.39 3.68
C THR A 116 25.01 1.43 3.25
N ALA A 117 24.67 0.45 4.08
CA ALA A 117 23.57 -0.47 3.84
C ALA A 117 22.21 0.25 3.77
N LEU A 118 21.94 1.18 4.69
CA LEU A 118 20.73 2.01 4.67
C LEU A 118 20.64 2.87 3.41
N PHE A 119 21.77 3.43 2.95
CA PHE A 119 21.81 4.18 1.69
C PHE A 119 21.43 3.33 0.49
N PHE A 120 22.01 2.13 0.35
CA PHE A 120 21.65 1.21 -0.73
C PHE A 120 20.22 0.69 -0.62
N TRP A 121 19.75 0.40 0.60
CA TRP A 121 18.35 0.05 0.84
C TRP A 121 17.41 1.17 0.39
N ALA A 122 17.72 2.42 0.72
CA ALA A 122 16.94 3.57 0.28
C ALA A 122 16.99 3.76 -1.24
N LEU A 123 18.09 3.45 -1.93
CA LEU A 123 18.15 3.50 -3.39
C LEU A 123 17.40 2.36 -4.08
N ILE A 124 17.56 1.13 -3.57
CA ILE A 124 17.00 -0.08 -4.19
C ILE A 124 15.50 -0.21 -3.90
N PHE A 125 15.09 0.09 -2.67
CA PHE A 125 13.70 -0.04 -2.23
C PHE A 125 13.05 1.31 -2.00
N GLY A 126 13.72 2.28 -1.38
CA GLY A 126 13.13 3.61 -1.17
C GLY A 126 12.75 4.30 -2.49
N LEU A 127 13.69 4.45 -3.42
CA LEU A 127 13.52 5.26 -4.62
C LEU A 127 12.40 4.73 -5.55
N PRO A 128 12.29 3.41 -5.86
CA PRO A 128 11.21 2.93 -6.72
C PRO A 128 9.84 3.04 -6.08
N TYR A 129 9.73 2.80 -4.76
CA TYR A 129 8.44 2.88 -4.05
C TYR A 129 7.98 4.33 -3.89
N VAL A 130 8.89 5.25 -3.53
CA VAL A 130 8.57 6.67 -3.43
C VAL A 130 8.33 7.26 -4.81
N GLY A 131 9.24 7.06 -5.75
CA GLY A 131 9.14 7.59 -7.12
C GLY A 131 7.93 7.04 -7.86
N GLY A 132 7.75 5.72 -7.87
CA GLY A 132 6.60 5.05 -8.49
C GLY A 132 5.29 5.38 -7.79
N GLY A 133 5.29 5.42 -6.45
CA GLY A 133 4.13 5.79 -5.66
C GLY A 133 3.68 7.24 -5.90
N LEU A 134 4.61 8.19 -5.95
CA LEU A 134 4.33 9.58 -6.30
C LEU A 134 3.83 9.71 -7.74
N ALA A 135 4.46 9.05 -8.70
CA ALA A 135 4.03 9.08 -10.10
C ALA A 135 2.59 8.56 -10.25
N LEU A 136 2.26 7.43 -9.62
CA LEU A 136 0.91 6.86 -9.60
C LEU A 136 -0.11 7.79 -8.93
N THR A 137 0.28 8.43 -7.81
CA THR A 137 -0.58 9.38 -7.10
C THR A 137 -0.87 10.62 -7.95
N ILE A 138 0.16 11.19 -8.59
CA ILE A 138 0.02 12.36 -9.46
C ILE A 138 -0.84 12.00 -10.68
N LEU A 139 -0.53 10.91 -11.38
CA LEU A 139 -1.29 10.50 -12.56
C LEU A 139 -2.75 10.16 -12.21
N GLY A 140 -2.96 9.48 -11.09
CA GLY A 140 -4.29 9.15 -10.58
C GLY A 140 -5.09 10.39 -10.22
N THR A 141 -4.51 11.34 -9.49
CA THR A 141 -5.18 12.61 -9.13
C THR A 141 -5.52 13.45 -10.36
N VAL A 142 -4.62 13.54 -11.35
CA VAL A 142 -4.89 14.19 -12.64
C VAL A 142 -6.07 13.52 -13.35
N LEU A 143 -6.12 12.18 -13.37
CA LEU A 143 -7.19 11.44 -14.01
C LEU A 143 -8.54 11.64 -13.31
N VAL A 144 -8.56 11.69 -11.97
CA VAL A 144 -9.76 12.00 -11.17
C VAL A 144 -10.24 13.42 -11.44
N ARG A 145 -9.33 14.40 -11.48
CA ARG A 145 -9.66 15.82 -11.74
C ARG A 145 -10.21 16.04 -13.15
N LYS A 146 -9.67 15.34 -14.15
CA LYS A 146 -10.14 15.41 -15.54
C LYS A 146 -11.48 14.72 -15.78
N ASN A 147 -11.95 13.89 -14.84
CA ASN A 147 -13.20 13.13 -14.97
C ASN A 147 -14.06 13.34 -13.72
N PRO A 148 -14.61 14.56 -13.49
CA PRO A 148 -15.47 14.82 -12.35
C PRO A 148 -16.69 13.87 -12.37
N ALA A 149 -17.19 13.51 -11.19
CA ALA A 149 -18.51 12.90 -11.09
C ALA A 149 -19.49 13.89 -11.72
N THR A 150 -20.29 13.45 -12.69
CA THR A 150 -21.31 14.26 -13.35
C THR A 150 -22.02 15.13 -12.31
N LYS A 151 -21.93 16.46 -12.47
CA LYS A 151 -22.81 17.37 -11.73
C LYS A 151 -24.22 17.05 -12.19
N ASP A 152 -25.14 16.80 -11.25
CA ASP A 152 -26.56 16.78 -11.56
C ASP A 152 -26.91 18.06 -12.34
N PRO A 153 -27.68 17.99 -13.43
CA PRO A 153 -28.21 19.17 -14.06
C PRO A 153 -29.18 19.85 -13.08
N VAL A 154 -28.73 20.97 -12.52
CA VAL A 154 -29.49 22.16 -12.09
C VAL A 154 -30.95 21.91 -11.68
N LEU A 155 -31.22 21.91 -10.37
CA LEU A 155 -32.51 22.38 -9.83
C LEU A 155 -32.39 23.90 -9.64
N ASN A 156 -32.85 24.66 -10.64
CA ASN A 156 -33.28 26.05 -10.57
C ASN A 156 -34.23 26.30 -11.74
#